data_AF-A0A7X5Y2P8-F1
#
_entry.id   AF-A0A7X5Y2P8-F1
#
_cell.length_a   1.000
_cell.length_b   1.000
_cell.length_c   1.000
_cell.angle_alpha   90.00
_cell.angle_beta   90.00
_cell.angle_gamma   90.00
#
_symmetry.space_group_name_H-M   'P 1'
#
loop_
_entity.id
_entity.type
_entity.pdbx_description
1 polymer ?
#
loop_
_entity_poly.entity_id
_entity_poly.type
_entity_poly.pdbx_seq_one_letter_code
_entity_poly.pdbx_strand_id
1 'polypeptide(L)'
;MTAAVDGFAARQQELHARDYGPDLEKIRDGYDKVCGAINILAKRPAMTLTPQDVAKQIEAAGTQWRADGHRAWTAASHALAGTVQELKGMVASAHSAETQQLWIAGAAVLALVVGFASGTFVPSLVAQLAPESWHWPEERAAALLRRTPWDAGMRLLEIADPQEAQALADAVRLSKDNADVLATCRKRSEQLNTPVKCSISNMPVANGHS
;
A
#
# COMPACT_ATOMS: atom_id res chain seq x y z
N MET A 1 -25.75 3.27 19.88
CA MET A 1 -25.02 4.22 20.74
C MET A 1 -25.26 4.02 22.24
N THR A 2 -26.13 3.08 22.66
CA THR A 2 -26.44 2.81 24.07
C THR A 2 -25.39 1.96 24.81
N ALA A 3 -24.70 1.04 24.12
CA ALA A 3 -23.72 0.15 24.76
C ALA A 3 -22.49 0.85 25.39
N ALA A 4 -22.11 2.04 24.89
CA ALA A 4 -21.00 2.80 25.46
C ALA A 4 -21.41 3.56 26.74
N VAL A 5 -22.69 3.93 26.87
CA VAL A 5 -23.22 4.63 28.05
C VAL A 5 -23.47 3.64 29.18
N ASP A 6 -23.97 2.44 28.86
CA ASP A 6 -24.17 1.37 29.85
C ASP A 6 -22.84 0.89 30.46
N GLY A 7 -21.76 0.86 29.67
CA GLY A 7 -20.42 0.53 30.15
C GLY A 7 -19.80 1.60 31.07
N PHE A 8 -20.23 2.86 30.97
CA PHE A 8 -19.80 3.93 31.88
C PHE A 8 -20.59 3.90 33.20
N ALA A 9 -21.91 3.63 33.12
CA ALA A 9 -22.76 3.46 34.29
C ALA A 9 -22.33 2.26 35.16
N ALA A 10 -21.92 1.15 34.54
CA ALA A 10 -21.42 -0.03 35.25
C ALA A 10 -20.10 0.24 36.00
N ARG A 11 -19.16 1.01 35.40
CA ARG A 11 -17.88 1.36 36.06
C ARG A 11 -18.05 2.35 37.22
N GLN A 12 -19.05 3.22 37.13
CA GLN A 12 -19.30 4.20 38.19
C GLN A 12 -19.86 3.53 39.45
N GLN A 13 -20.73 2.53 39.30
CA GLN A 13 -21.21 1.74 40.45
C GLN A 13 -20.07 0.98 41.18
N GLU A 14 -19.02 0.59 40.45
CA GLU A 14 -17.84 -0.09 41.03
C GLU A 14 -16.96 0.85 41.88
N LEU A 15 -16.91 2.15 41.54
CA LEU A 15 -16.09 3.14 42.24
C LEU A 15 -16.67 3.57 43.60
N HIS A 16 -18.00 3.53 43.74
CA HIS A 16 -18.71 3.98 44.95
C HIS A 16 -18.79 2.91 46.06
N ALA A 17 -18.32 1.68 45.82
CA ALA A 17 -18.37 0.57 46.78
C ALA A 17 -17.02 0.30 47.49
N ARG A 18 -15.96 1.08 47.23
CA ARG A 18 -14.64 0.84 47.81
C ARG A 18 -14.46 1.55 49.13
N ASP A 19 -14.32 0.80 50.22
CA ASP A 19 -14.03 1.34 51.55
C ASP A 19 -12.55 1.72 51.66
N TYR A 20 -12.29 3.04 51.72
CA TYR A 20 -10.95 3.63 51.87
C TYR A 20 -10.56 3.90 53.33
N GLY A 21 -11.42 3.54 54.30
CA GLY A 21 -11.12 3.60 55.73
C GLY A 21 -9.75 3.03 56.10
N PRO A 22 -9.38 1.80 55.66
CA PRO A 22 -8.11 1.19 56.05
C PRO A 22 -6.87 1.87 55.45
N ASP A 23 -6.98 2.61 54.33
CA ASP A 23 -5.84 3.33 53.76
C ASP A 23 -5.65 4.71 54.41
N LEU A 24 -6.73 5.39 54.79
CA LEU A 24 -6.65 6.63 55.58
C LEU A 24 -6.06 6.38 56.97
N GLU A 25 -6.35 5.23 57.57
CA GLU A 25 -5.79 4.84 58.87
C GLU A 25 -4.26 4.62 58.79
N LYS A 26 -3.76 4.00 57.72
CA LYS A 26 -2.31 3.86 57.48
C LYS A 26 -1.59 5.21 57.33
N ILE A 27 -2.25 6.17 56.70
CA ILE A 27 -1.68 7.52 56.52
C ILE A 27 -1.60 8.23 57.87
N ARG A 28 -2.63 8.12 58.72
CA ARG A 28 -2.63 8.68 60.08
C ARG A 28 -1.51 8.06 60.93
N ASP A 29 -1.37 6.74 60.90
CA ASP A 29 -0.31 6.02 61.63
C ASP A 29 1.10 6.42 61.17
N GLY A 30 1.27 6.70 59.87
CA GLY A 30 2.52 7.22 59.32
C GLY A 30 2.87 8.61 59.87
N TYR A 31 1.87 9.49 59.97
CA TYR A 31 2.05 10.85 60.47
C TYR A 31 2.41 10.86 61.97
N ASP A 32 1.74 10.05 62.78
CA ASP A 32 2.02 9.95 64.23
C ASP A 32 3.43 9.42 64.51
N LYS A 33 3.93 8.48 63.70
CA LYS A 33 5.31 7.97 63.82
C LYS A 33 6.35 9.05 63.52
N VAL A 34 6.11 9.90 62.52
CA VAL A 34 7.01 11.01 62.17
C VAL A 34 7.02 12.07 63.28
N CYS A 35 5.85 12.44 63.80
CA CYS A 35 5.76 13.36 64.94
C CYS A 35 6.46 12.80 66.19
N GLY A 36 6.31 11.49 66.46
CA GLY A 36 7.02 10.80 67.53
C GLY A 36 8.54 10.84 67.36
N ALA A 37 9.05 10.53 66.17
CA ALA A 37 10.48 10.55 65.87
C ALA A 37 11.10 11.96 66.04
N ILE A 38 10.40 12.99 65.56
CA ILE A 38 10.85 14.39 65.72
C ILE A 38 10.86 14.80 67.19
N ASN A 39 9.85 14.41 67.97
CA ASN A 39 9.80 14.72 69.41
C ASN A 39 10.91 14.00 70.20
N ILE A 40 11.28 12.78 69.81
CA ILE A 40 12.42 12.04 70.41
C ILE A 40 13.74 12.74 70.05
N LEU A 41 13.88 13.23 68.81
CA LEU A 41 15.07 13.97 68.38
C LEU A 41 15.20 15.32 69.08
N ALA A 42 14.09 16.05 69.23
CA ALA A 42 14.02 17.34 69.91
C ALA A 42 14.37 17.24 71.42
N LYS A 43 14.20 16.06 72.02
CA LYS A 43 14.59 15.79 73.42
C LYS A 43 16.05 15.38 73.61
N ARG A 44 16.87 15.27 72.54
CA ARG A 44 18.30 14.97 72.65
C ARG A 44 19.14 16.27 72.65
N PRO A 45 20.08 16.46 73.59
CA PRO A 45 20.82 17.71 73.77
C PRO A 45 22.04 17.79 72.83
N ALA A 46 21.84 17.58 71.53
CA ALA A 46 22.89 17.73 70.51
C ALA A 46 22.72 18.99 69.64
N MET A 47 21.76 19.86 69.99
CA MET A 47 21.45 21.09 69.25
C MET A 47 22.19 22.31 69.83
N THR A 48 23.52 22.22 69.92
CA THR A 48 24.43 23.37 70.15
C THR A 48 25.24 23.74 68.90
N LEU A 49 24.82 23.28 67.72
CA LEU A 49 25.28 23.81 66.43
C LEU A 49 24.27 24.84 65.94
N THR A 50 24.50 26.10 66.30
CA THR A 50 23.71 27.24 65.86
C THR A 50 23.90 27.46 64.34
N PRO A 51 22.85 27.76 63.58
CA PRO A 51 22.91 27.97 62.12
C PRO A 51 23.93 29.03 61.66
N GLN A 52 24.35 29.91 62.57
CA GLN A 52 25.28 31.01 62.32
C GLN A 52 26.73 30.53 62.13
N ASP A 53 27.15 29.42 62.75
CA ASP A 53 28.51 28.89 62.61
C ASP A 53 28.70 28.04 61.35
N VAL A 54 27.62 27.44 60.86
CA VAL A 54 27.59 26.72 59.58
C VAL A 54 27.69 27.71 58.41
N ALA A 55 27.02 28.87 58.50
CA ALA A 55 27.09 29.92 57.49
C ALA A 55 28.51 30.48 57.32
N LYS A 56 29.24 30.71 58.42
CA LYS A 56 30.62 31.22 58.39
C LYS A 56 31.61 30.23 57.76
N GLN A 57 31.44 28.94 57.99
CA GLN A 57 32.30 27.92 57.37
C GLN A 57 32.01 27.74 55.88
N ILE A 58 30.75 27.90 55.44
CA ILE A 58 30.37 27.86 54.02
C ILE A 58 30.92 29.10 53.28
N GLU A 59 30.90 30.28 53.90
CA GLU A 59 31.44 31.50 53.31
C GLU A 59 32.98 31.44 53.20
N ALA A 60 33.67 30.92 54.22
CA ALA A 60 35.11 30.71 54.18
C ALA A 60 35.54 29.67 53.12
N ALA A 61 34.81 28.55 53.01
CA ALA A 61 35.06 27.52 51.99
C ALA A 61 34.69 27.98 50.56
N GLY A 62 33.80 28.96 50.43
CA GLY A 62 33.35 29.51 49.14
C GLY A 62 34.38 30.40 48.43
N THR A 63 35.43 30.88 49.10
CA THR A 63 36.40 31.80 48.47
C THR A 63 37.51 31.11 47.68
N GLN A 64 37.92 29.90 48.07
CA GLN A 64 38.93 29.10 47.37
C GLN A 64 38.38 28.36 46.12
N TRP A 65 37.07 28.12 46.05
CA TRP A 65 36.46 27.30 44.98
C TRP A 65 35.98 28.08 43.75
N ARG A 66 35.92 29.41 43.77
CA ARG A 66 35.29 30.18 42.67
C ARG A 66 36.05 30.13 41.35
N ALA A 67 37.38 30.07 41.37
CA ALA A 67 38.19 30.06 40.14
C ALA A 67 38.19 28.70 39.45
N ASP A 68 38.44 27.62 40.21
CA ASP A 68 38.46 26.26 39.66
C ASP A 68 37.04 25.74 39.37
N GLY A 69 36.04 26.16 40.17
CA GLY A 69 34.63 25.91 39.90
C GLY A 69 34.12 26.60 38.64
N HIS A 70 34.52 27.85 38.39
CA HIS A 70 34.17 28.53 37.13
C HIS A 70 34.78 27.84 35.92
N ARG A 71 36.05 27.41 36.00
CA ARG A 71 36.72 26.69 34.91
C ARG A 71 36.09 25.32 34.65
N ALA A 72 35.77 24.58 35.71
CA ALA A 72 35.08 23.29 35.58
C ALA A 72 33.66 23.47 35.01
N TRP A 73 32.95 24.53 35.43
CA TRP A 73 31.61 24.84 34.94
C TRP A 73 31.61 25.30 33.47
N THR A 74 32.55 26.14 33.04
CA THR A 74 32.66 26.56 31.64
C THR A 74 33.10 25.41 30.75
N ALA A 75 34.03 24.56 31.21
CA ALA A 75 34.40 23.34 30.49
C ALA A 75 33.21 22.37 30.35
N ALA A 76 32.44 22.16 31.42
CA ALA A 76 31.23 21.34 31.38
C ALA A 76 30.13 21.96 30.49
N SER A 77 29.97 23.28 30.53
CA SER A 77 29.00 24.00 29.68
C SER A 77 29.37 23.92 28.20
N HIS A 78 30.66 24.03 27.86
CA HIS A 78 31.15 23.85 26.49
C HIS A 78 31.00 22.42 26.01
N ALA A 79 31.32 21.43 26.84
CA ALA A 79 31.10 20.02 26.53
C ALA A 79 29.61 19.72 26.30
N LEU A 80 28.72 20.27 27.14
CA LEU A 80 27.28 20.13 26.99
C LEU A 80 26.73 20.86 25.75
N ALA A 81 27.27 22.05 25.43
CA ALA A 81 26.92 22.76 24.21
C ALA A 81 27.32 21.98 22.95
N GLY A 82 28.50 21.33 22.96
CA GLY A 82 28.96 20.45 21.89
C GLY A 82 28.05 19.24 21.72
N THR A 83 27.73 18.53 22.81
CA THR A 83 26.85 17.35 22.76
C THR A 83 25.43 17.70 22.36
N VAL A 84 24.88 18.84 22.80
CA VAL A 84 23.56 19.32 22.36
C VAL A 84 23.56 19.68 20.88
N GLN A 85 24.65 20.22 20.33
CA GLN A 85 24.77 20.53 18.91
C GLN A 85 24.85 19.24 18.07
N GLU A 86 25.61 18.23 18.52
CA GLU A 86 25.68 16.91 17.87
C GLU A 86 24.35 16.17 17.96
N LEU A 87 23.68 16.20 19.12
CA LEU A 87 22.34 15.64 19.31
C LEU A 87 21.31 16.34 18.43
N LYS A 88 21.36 17.67 18.28
CA LYS A 88 20.51 18.40 17.34
C LYS A 88 20.80 18.01 15.89
N GLY A 89 22.07 17.80 15.53
CA GLY A 89 22.47 17.30 14.21
C GLY A 89 21.96 15.89 13.94
N MET A 90 22.07 14.98 14.91
CA MET A 90 21.57 13.61 14.80
C MET A 90 20.04 13.53 14.83
N VAL A 91 19.35 14.34 15.64
CA VAL A 91 17.88 14.40 15.71
C VAL A 91 17.30 15.04 14.46
N ALA A 92 17.92 16.09 13.92
CA ALA A 92 17.51 16.67 12.63
C ALA A 92 17.74 15.68 11.47
N SER A 93 18.86 14.96 11.50
CA SER A 93 19.17 13.90 10.53
C SER A 93 18.17 12.73 10.61
N ALA A 94 17.88 12.23 11.82
CA ALA A 94 16.93 11.15 12.05
C ALA A 94 15.49 11.53 11.65
N HIS A 95 15.05 12.74 11.98
CA HIS A 95 13.72 13.20 11.61
C HIS A 95 13.59 13.42 10.09
N SER A 96 14.65 13.86 9.41
CA SER A 96 14.66 14.03 7.95
C SER A 96 14.68 12.70 7.20
N ALA A 97 15.35 11.68 7.74
CA ALA A 97 15.46 10.37 7.11
C ALA A 97 14.13 9.62 7.08
N GLU A 98 13.35 9.64 8.17
CA GLU A 98 12.05 8.95 8.20
C GLU A 98 11.02 9.63 7.28
N THR A 99 10.97 10.97 7.24
CA THR A 99 10.05 11.65 6.33
C THR A 99 10.49 11.50 4.87
N GLN A 100 11.79 11.58 4.55
CA GLN A 100 12.27 11.32 3.18
C GLN A 100 11.98 9.88 2.74
N GLN A 101 12.16 8.89 3.62
CA GLN A 101 11.86 7.50 3.28
C GLN A 101 10.38 7.28 3.02
N LEU A 102 9.49 7.89 3.80
CA LEU A 102 8.04 7.82 3.57
C LEU A 102 7.63 8.48 2.24
N TRP A 103 8.23 9.62 1.89
CA TRP A 103 7.98 10.29 0.61
C TRP A 103 8.52 9.48 -0.58
N ILE A 104 9.72 8.91 -0.47
CA ILE A 104 10.31 8.06 -1.53
C ILE A 104 9.51 6.76 -1.67
N ALA A 105 9.13 6.12 -0.55
CA ALA A 105 8.29 4.93 -0.57
C ALA A 105 6.91 5.22 -1.15
N GLY A 106 6.28 6.34 -0.77
CA GLY A 106 5.01 6.79 -1.31
C GLY A 106 5.09 7.08 -2.81
N ALA A 107 6.14 7.77 -3.27
CA ALA A 107 6.40 8.02 -4.69
C ALA A 107 6.65 6.72 -5.47
N ALA A 108 7.38 5.76 -4.90
CA ALA A 108 7.63 4.46 -5.52
C ALA A 108 6.35 3.64 -5.64
N VAL A 109 5.50 3.61 -4.60
CA VAL A 109 4.20 2.95 -4.65
C VAL A 109 3.28 3.62 -5.67
N LEU A 110 3.23 4.95 -5.69
CA LEU A 110 2.44 5.68 -6.68
C LEU A 110 2.92 5.41 -8.11
N ALA A 111 4.23 5.43 -8.35
CA ALA A 111 4.81 5.11 -9.65
C ALA A 111 4.49 3.67 -10.08
N LEU A 112 4.50 2.72 -9.15
CA LEU A 112 4.13 1.33 -9.41
C LEU A 112 2.65 1.21 -9.76
N VAL A 113 1.76 1.86 -9.01
CA VAL A 113 0.31 1.87 -9.27
C VAL A 113 0.00 2.53 -10.62
N VAL A 114 0.61 3.68 -10.90
CA VAL A 114 0.44 4.39 -12.18
C VAL A 114 1.02 3.57 -13.33
N GLY A 115 2.19 2.96 -13.17
CA GLY A 115 2.79 2.06 -14.15
C GLY A 115 1.91 0.85 -14.47
N PHE A 116 1.35 0.22 -13.44
CA PHE A 116 0.45 -0.93 -13.60
C PHE A 116 -0.89 -0.53 -14.25
N ALA A 117 -1.49 0.58 -13.79
CA ALA A 117 -2.73 1.09 -14.35
C ALA A 117 -2.55 1.50 -15.81
N SER A 118 -1.49 2.24 -16.14
CA SER A 118 -1.17 2.62 -17.53
C SER A 118 -0.88 1.39 -18.41
N GLY A 119 -0.14 0.40 -17.92
CA GLY A 119 0.14 -0.83 -18.66
C GLY A 119 -1.10 -1.64 -19.03
N THR A 120 -2.18 -1.55 -18.24
CA THR A 120 -3.46 -2.24 -18.54
C THR A 120 -4.40 -1.38 -19.38
N PHE A 121 -4.46 -0.08 -19.14
CA PHE A 121 -5.41 0.82 -19.81
C PHE A 121 -4.96 1.23 -21.22
N VAL A 122 -3.65 1.46 -21.41
CA VAL A 122 -3.11 1.95 -22.69
C VAL A 122 -3.32 0.96 -23.83
N PRO A 123 -3.05 -0.36 -23.70
CA PRO A 123 -3.30 -1.31 -24.78
C PRO A 123 -4.79 -1.40 -25.17
N SER A 124 -5.68 -1.30 -24.18
CA SER A 124 -7.12 -1.36 -24.39
C SER A 124 -7.67 -0.11 -25.08
N LEU A 125 -7.13 1.07 -24.77
CA LEU A 125 -7.47 2.31 -25.47
C LEU A 125 -6.88 2.36 -26.88
N VAL A 126 -5.64 1.91 -27.05
CA VAL A 126 -5.00 1.82 -28.37
C VAL A 126 -5.76 0.84 -29.26
N ALA A 127 -6.26 -0.28 -28.73
CA ALA A 127 -7.10 -1.21 -29.49
C ALA A 127 -8.45 -0.60 -29.93
N GLN A 128 -9.01 0.33 -29.16
CA GLN A 128 -10.29 0.98 -29.48
C GLN A 128 -10.15 2.21 -30.40
N LEU A 129 -9.00 2.87 -30.36
CA LEU A 129 -8.72 4.09 -31.15
C LEU A 129 -7.87 3.81 -32.39
N ALA A 130 -7.31 2.61 -32.51
CA ALA A 130 -6.60 2.21 -33.71
C ALA A 130 -7.57 2.21 -34.91
N PRO A 131 -7.20 2.81 -36.05
CA PRO A 131 -7.98 2.73 -37.27
C PRO A 131 -8.19 1.26 -37.67
N GLU A 132 -9.40 0.89 -38.11
CA GLU A 132 -9.69 -0.47 -38.58
C GLU A 132 -8.76 -0.92 -39.71
N SER A 133 -8.23 0.01 -40.52
CA SER A 133 -7.28 -0.29 -41.59
C SER A 133 -5.98 -0.95 -41.10
N TRP A 134 -5.65 -0.83 -39.81
CA TRP A 134 -4.43 -1.41 -39.26
C TRP A 134 -4.60 -2.91 -38.96
N HIS A 135 -5.81 -3.43 -38.76
CA HIS A 135 -6.07 -4.85 -38.47
C HIS A 135 -5.25 -5.42 -37.28
N TRP A 136 -4.93 -4.56 -36.32
CA TRP A 136 -4.12 -4.93 -35.14
C TRP A 136 -4.71 -6.07 -34.30
N PRO A 137 -6.02 -6.11 -34.00
CA PRO A 137 -6.58 -7.23 -33.22
C PRO A 137 -6.51 -8.55 -33.99
N GLU A 138 -6.71 -8.54 -35.31
CA GLU A 138 -6.63 -9.72 -36.17
C GLU A 138 -5.19 -10.23 -36.27
N GLU A 139 -4.20 -9.35 -36.47
CA GLU A 139 -2.78 -9.72 -36.47
C GLU A 139 -2.33 -10.26 -35.10
N ARG A 140 -2.80 -9.64 -34.01
CA ARG A 140 -2.53 -10.12 -32.65
C ARG A 140 -3.16 -11.49 -32.39
N ALA A 141 -4.40 -11.71 -32.84
CA ALA A 141 -5.07 -13.00 -32.72
C ALA A 141 -4.31 -14.08 -33.49
N ALA A 142 -3.88 -13.80 -34.73
CA ALA A 142 -3.06 -14.70 -35.53
C ALA A 142 -1.72 -15.03 -34.86
N ALA A 143 -1.04 -14.02 -34.32
CA ALA A 143 0.22 -14.17 -33.60
C ALA A 143 0.05 -15.01 -32.31
N LEU A 144 -1.01 -14.77 -31.53
CA LEU A 144 -1.33 -15.55 -30.32
C LEU A 144 -1.63 -17.01 -30.65
N LEU A 145 -2.35 -17.26 -31.75
CA LEU A 145 -2.64 -18.60 -32.25
C LEU A 145 -1.45 -19.25 -32.97
N ARG A 146 -0.34 -18.51 -33.16
CA ARG A 146 0.86 -18.93 -33.91
C ARG A 146 0.51 -19.49 -35.29
N ARG A 147 -0.40 -18.82 -35.98
CA ARG A 147 -0.97 -19.24 -37.27
C ARG A 147 -1.00 -18.06 -38.23
N THR A 148 -1.15 -18.35 -39.52
CA THR A 148 -1.47 -17.30 -40.49
C THR A 148 -2.84 -16.68 -40.14
N PRO A 149 -3.13 -15.42 -40.53
CA PRO A 149 -4.43 -14.82 -40.27
C PRO A 149 -5.61 -15.66 -40.76
N TRP A 150 -5.44 -16.30 -41.93
CA TRP A 150 -6.44 -17.21 -42.48
C TRP A 150 -6.63 -18.46 -41.63
N ASP A 151 -5.54 -19.16 -41.27
CA ASP A 151 -5.61 -20.38 -40.46
C ASP A 151 -6.11 -20.10 -39.04
N ALA A 152 -5.79 -18.92 -38.51
CA ALA A 152 -6.31 -18.44 -37.24
C ALA A 152 -7.82 -18.22 -37.31
N GLY A 153 -8.31 -17.56 -38.37
CA GLY A 153 -9.75 -17.37 -38.61
C GLY A 153 -10.50 -18.69 -38.77
N MET A 154 -9.98 -19.62 -39.58
CA MET A 154 -10.56 -20.96 -39.74
C MET A 154 -10.60 -21.72 -38.41
N ARG A 155 -9.54 -21.65 -37.60
CA ARG A 155 -9.49 -22.29 -36.29
C ARG A 155 -10.49 -21.69 -35.30
N LEU A 156 -10.68 -20.37 -35.35
CA LEU A 156 -11.68 -19.68 -34.52
C LEU A 156 -13.10 -20.08 -34.90
N LEU A 157 -13.40 -20.17 -36.20
CA LEU A 157 -14.70 -20.65 -36.69
C LEU A 157 -14.95 -22.10 -36.25
N GLU A 158 -13.96 -22.98 -36.41
CA GLU A 158 -14.05 -24.39 -36.00
C GLU A 158 -14.33 -24.55 -34.49
N ILE A 159 -13.73 -23.70 -33.66
CA ILE A 159 -13.94 -23.74 -32.20
C ILE A 159 -15.27 -23.08 -31.79
N ALA A 160 -15.69 -22.02 -32.49
CA ALA A 160 -16.91 -21.28 -32.15
C ALA A 160 -18.17 -22.08 -32.47
N ASP A 161 -18.24 -22.67 -33.67
CA ASP A 161 -19.32 -23.57 -34.07
C ASP A 161 -18.79 -24.58 -35.11
N PRO A 162 -18.58 -25.84 -34.72
CA PRO A 162 -18.05 -26.85 -35.64
C PRO A 162 -19.04 -27.21 -36.75
N GLN A 163 -20.35 -27.07 -36.54
CA GLN A 163 -21.36 -27.39 -37.54
C GLN A 163 -21.42 -26.31 -38.61
N GLU A 164 -21.41 -25.03 -38.22
CA GLU A 164 -21.35 -23.93 -39.20
C GLU A 164 -19.99 -23.88 -39.92
N ALA A 165 -18.89 -24.21 -39.23
CA ALA A 165 -17.58 -24.31 -39.86
C ALA A 165 -17.53 -25.40 -40.94
N GLN A 166 -18.17 -26.55 -40.70
CA GLN A 166 -18.31 -27.61 -41.70
C GLN A 166 -19.18 -27.16 -42.89
N ALA A 167 -20.33 -26.53 -42.61
CA ALA A 167 -21.19 -26.01 -43.67
C ALA A 167 -20.47 -24.98 -44.56
N LEU A 168 -19.65 -24.11 -43.95
CA LEU A 168 -18.81 -23.16 -44.69
C LEU A 168 -17.73 -23.89 -45.51
N ALA A 169 -17.04 -24.87 -44.93
CA ALA A 169 -16.03 -25.66 -45.64
C ALA A 169 -16.64 -26.38 -46.86
N ASP A 170 -17.84 -26.93 -46.73
CA ASP A 170 -18.56 -27.56 -47.82
C ASP A 170 -19.00 -26.56 -48.89
N ALA A 171 -19.46 -25.36 -48.50
CA ALA A 171 -19.76 -24.29 -49.44
C ALA A 171 -18.52 -23.82 -50.21
N VAL A 172 -17.36 -23.73 -49.55
CA VAL A 172 -16.08 -23.40 -50.18
C VAL A 172 -15.65 -24.50 -51.15
N ARG A 173 -15.76 -25.77 -50.76
CA ARG A 173 -15.47 -26.92 -51.64
C ARG A 173 -16.36 -26.90 -52.87
N LEU A 174 -17.68 -26.77 -52.69
CA LEU A 174 -18.64 -26.67 -53.78
C LEU A 174 -18.32 -25.51 -54.72
N SER A 175 -17.96 -24.34 -54.18
CA SER A 175 -17.59 -23.17 -54.98
C SER A 175 -16.31 -23.39 -55.77
N LYS A 176 -15.33 -24.07 -55.18
CA LYS A 176 -14.06 -24.42 -55.82
C LYS A 176 -14.25 -25.45 -56.94
N ASP A 177 -15.01 -26.50 -56.67
CA ASP A 177 -15.32 -27.56 -57.63
C ASP A 177 -16.13 -27.05 -58.82
N ASN A 178 -16.86 -25.94 -58.64
CA ASN A 178 -17.67 -25.29 -59.67
C ASN A 178 -17.10 -23.93 -60.14
N ALA A 179 -15.82 -23.64 -59.89
CA ALA A 179 -15.24 -22.31 -60.10
C ALA A 179 -15.45 -21.76 -61.53
N ASP A 180 -15.22 -22.58 -62.56
CA ASP A 180 -15.36 -22.17 -63.97
C ASP A 180 -16.82 -21.90 -64.35
N VAL A 181 -17.75 -22.74 -63.87
CA VAL A 181 -19.18 -22.60 -64.11
C VAL A 181 -19.70 -21.33 -63.43
N LEU A 182 -19.31 -21.11 -62.17
CA LEU A 182 -19.69 -19.91 -61.41
C LEU A 182 -19.11 -18.64 -62.03
N ALA A 183 -17.87 -18.65 -62.52
CA ALA A 183 -17.26 -17.51 -63.20
C ALA A 183 -18.01 -17.16 -64.50
N THR A 184 -18.33 -18.17 -65.32
CA THR A 184 -19.10 -17.98 -66.56
C THR A 184 -20.50 -17.45 -66.28
N CYS A 185 -21.16 -18.00 -65.26
CA CYS A 185 -22.46 -17.54 -64.80
C CYS A 185 -22.45 -16.10 -64.31
N ARG A 186 -21.46 -15.71 -63.51
CA ARG A 186 -21.32 -14.34 -63.01
C ARG A 186 -21.17 -13.36 -64.18
N LYS A 187 -20.30 -13.68 -65.14
CA LYS A 187 -20.11 -12.87 -66.35
C LYS A 187 -21.41 -12.71 -67.15
N ARG A 188 -22.20 -13.78 -67.29
CA ARG A 188 -23.51 -13.72 -67.96
C ARG A 188 -24.52 -12.87 -67.19
N SER A 189 -24.53 -12.97 -65.87
CA SER A 189 -25.37 -12.14 -65.00
C SER A 189 -25.04 -10.65 -65.16
N GLU A 190 -23.76 -10.29 -65.20
CA GLU A 190 -23.28 -8.93 -65.41
C GLU A 190 -23.64 -8.41 -66.81
N GLN A 191 -23.49 -9.23 -67.85
CA GLN A 191 -23.85 -8.85 -69.22
C GLN A 191 -25.34 -8.60 -69.41
N LEU A 192 -26.19 -9.39 -68.75
CA LEU A 192 -27.64 -9.27 -68.86
C LEU A 192 -28.24 -8.30 -67.84
N ASN A 193 -27.47 -7.88 -66.83
CA ASN A 193 -27.97 -7.15 -65.65
C ASN A 193 -29.19 -7.82 -64.99
N THR A 194 -29.27 -9.14 -65.05
CA THR A 194 -30.37 -9.93 -64.49
C THR A 194 -29.85 -11.19 -63.80
N PRO A 195 -30.53 -11.71 -62.76
CA PRO A 195 -30.19 -12.99 -62.16
C PRO A 195 -30.24 -14.13 -63.19
N VAL A 196 -29.23 -15.00 -63.21
CA VAL A 196 -29.17 -16.17 -64.10
C VAL A 196 -29.20 -17.47 -63.30
N LYS A 197 -29.83 -18.51 -63.85
CA LYS A 197 -29.80 -19.86 -63.28
C LYS A 197 -28.52 -20.59 -63.72
N CYS A 198 -27.87 -21.24 -62.78
CA CYS A 198 -26.62 -21.98 -62.98
C CYS A 198 -26.76 -23.41 -62.50
N SER A 199 -26.33 -24.36 -63.32
CA SER A 199 -26.27 -25.77 -62.93
C SER A 199 -24.93 -26.01 -62.24
N ILE A 200 -24.96 -26.30 -60.95
CA ILE A 200 -23.77 -26.70 -60.19
C ILE A 200 -23.70 -28.23 -60.10
N SER A 201 -22.50 -28.76 -60.14
CA SER A 201 -22.20 -30.17 -59.90
C SER A 201 -21.96 -30.39 -58.41
N ASN A 202 -22.73 -31.30 -57.79
CA ASN A 202 -22.44 -31.77 -56.44
C ASN A 202 -21.59 -33.04 -56.50
N MET A 203 -20.32 -32.94 -56.11
CA MET A 203 -19.50 -34.16 -55.99
C MET A 203 -19.85 -34.88 -54.69
N PRO A 204 -20.03 -36.22 -54.70
CA PRO A 204 -20.28 -36.96 -53.48
C PRO A 204 -19.11 -36.79 -52.51
N VAL A 205 -19.40 -36.51 -51.24
CA VAL A 205 -18.40 -36.52 -50.17
C VAL A 205 -17.93 -37.96 -50.01
N ALA A 206 -16.66 -38.23 -50.30
CA ALA A 206 -16.09 -39.54 -50.02
C ALA A 206 -16.09 -39.73 -48.50
N ASN A 207 -17.01 -40.55 -48.00
CA ASN A 207 -17.04 -40.98 -46.60
C ASN A 207 -15.79 -41.84 -46.35
N GLY A 208 -14.69 -41.20 -45.95
CA GLY A 208 -13.54 -41.87 -45.36
C GLY A 208 -13.90 -42.36 -43.97
N HIS A 209 -14.55 -43.51 -43.87
CA HIS A 209 -14.61 -44.28 -42.64
C HIS A 209 -13.33 -45.11 -42.49
N SER A 210 -12.81 -45.09 -41.26
CA SER A 210 -11.66 -45.84 -40.70
C SER A 210 -10.31 -45.12 -40.75
#